data_AF-A0AAW9J7Y9-F1
#
_entry.id   AF-A0AAW9J7Y9-F1
#
_cell.length_a   1.000
_cell.length_b   1.000
_cell.length_c   1.000
_cell.angle_alpha   90.00
_cell.angle_beta   90.00
_cell.angle_gamma   90.00
#
_symmetry.space_group_name_H-M   'P 1'
#
loop_
_entity.id
_entity.type
_entity.pdbx_description
1 polymer ?
#
loop_
_entity_poly.entity_id
_entity_poly.type
_entity_poly.pdbx_seq_one_letter_code
_entity_poly.pdbx_strand_id
1 'polypeptide(L)' 'MISIEDLKAENEELKKEIAKLRNRGQGRKKKFNSYQESNIKNARKRGDSYKKIATTYNCSVS' A
#
# COMPACT_ATOMS: atom_id res chain seq x y z
N MET A 1 -38.43 -18.59 -12.64
CA MET A 1 -37.75 -19.23 -11.50
C MET A 1 -36.28 -18.98 -11.72
N ILE A 2 -35.60 -18.30 -10.79
CA ILE A 2 -34.17 -17.97 -10.93
C ILE A 2 -33.38 -19.26 -10.79
N SER A 3 -32.44 -19.53 -11.70
CA SER A 3 -31.64 -20.74 -11.66
C SER A 3 -30.53 -20.64 -10.61
N ILE A 4 -30.06 -21.79 -10.14
CA ILE A 4 -28.91 -21.84 -9.22
C ILE A 4 -27.65 -21.31 -9.92
N GLU A 5 -27.53 -21.48 -11.23
CA GLU A 5 -26.47 -20.91 -12.05
C GLU A 5 -26.49 -19.37 -12.02
N ASP A 6 -27.67 -18.75 -12.15
CA ASP A 6 -27.84 -17.28 -12.11
C ASP A 6 -27.39 -16.73 -10.75
N LEU A 7 -27.80 -17.38 -9.66
CA LEU A 7 -27.40 -16.99 -8.30
C LEU A 7 -25.90 -17.15 -8.03
N LYS A 8 -25.24 -18.13 -8.67
CA LYS A 8 -23.78 -18.29 -8.57
C LYS A 8 -23.05 -17.21 -9.36
N ALA A 9 -23.53 -16.86 -10.54
CA ALA A 9 -22.96 -15.80 -11.36
C ALA A 9 -23.05 -14.44 -10.64
N GLU A 10 -24.23 -14.13 -10.09
CA GLU A 10 -24.46 -12.90 -9.32
C GLU A 10 -23.56 -12.84 -8.07
N ASN A 11 -23.40 -13.96 -7.35
CA ASN A 11 -22.46 -14.03 -6.22
C ASN A 11 -21.01 -13.74 -6.62
N GLU A 12 -20.56 -14.23 -7.76
CA GLU A 12 -19.20 -13.99 -8.24
C GLU A 12 -18.99 -12.54 -8.70
N GLU A 13 -20.00 -11.91 -9.31
CA GLU A 13 -19.97 -10.47 -9.62
C GLU A 13 -19.92 -9.62 -8.35
N LEU A 14 -20.78 -9.91 -7.38
CA LEU A 14 -20.81 -9.20 -6.11
C LEU A 14 -19.48 -9.30 -5.35
N LYS A 15 -18.85 -10.48 -5.33
CA LYS A 15 -17.50 -10.65 -4.75
C LYS A 15 -16.45 -9.77 -5.43
N LYS A 16 -16.48 -9.69 -6.76
CA LYS A 16 -15.56 -8.82 -7.53
C LYS A 16 -15.82 -7.35 -7.22
N GLU A 17 -17.08 -6.95 -7.09
CA GLU A 17 -17.44 -5.57 -6.77
C GLU A 17 -17.03 -5.19 -5.34
N ILE A 18 -17.26 -6.08 -4.36
CA ILE A 18 -16.76 -5.92 -2.98
C ILE A 18 -15.23 -5.77 -2.97
N ALA A 19 -14.50 -6.58 -3.75
CA ALA A 19 -13.05 -6.49 -3.83
C ALA A 19 -12.60 -5.14 -4.42
N LYS A 20 -13.27 -4.65 -5.48
CA LYS A 20 -13.01 -3.32 -6.06
C LYS A 20 -13.30 -2.20 -5.06
N LEU A 21 -14.40 -2.30 -4.32
CA LEU A 21 -14.82 -1.30 -3.33
C LEU A 21 -13.92 -1.30 -2.09
N ARG A 22 -13.52 -2.47 -1.57
CA ARG A 22 -12.53 -2.58 -0.48
C ARG A 22 -11.21 -1.91 -0.82
N ASN A 23 -10.81 -1.96 -2.09
CA ASN A 23 -9.56 -1.40 -2.57
C ASN A 23 -9.71 0.07 -3.02
N ARG A 24 -10.94 0.58 -3.22
CA ARG A 24 -11.21 2.00 -3.42
C ARG A 24 -11.03 2.74 -2.09
N GLY A 25 -10.08 3.67 -2.03
CA GLY A 25 -9.84 4.52 -0.86
C GLY A 25 -8.79 3.98 0.13
N GLN A 26 -8.40 2.70 0.03
CA GLN A 26 -7.15 2.24 0.62
C GLN A 26 -6.00 2.76 -0.24
N GLY A 27 -5.61 4.02 0.00
CA GLY A 27 -4.44 4.64 -0.61
C GLY A 27 -3.21 3.73 -0.49
N ARG A 28 -2.18 4.01 -1.29
CA ARG A 28 -0.96 3.20 -1.32
C ARG A 28 -0.44 2.95 0.10
N LYS A 29 -0.28 1.68 0.46
CA LYS A 29 0.29 1.31 1.77
C LYS A 29 1.63 2.03 1.94
N LYS A 30 1.83 2.64 3.12
CA LYS A 30 3.09 3.30 3.45
C LYS A 30 4.24 2.31 3.32
N LYS A 31 5.31 2.71 2.63
CA LYS A 31 6.54 1.90 2.50
C LYS A 31 7.26 1.75 3.83
N PHE A 32 7.18 2.76 4.69
CA PHE A 32 7.88 2.83 5.97
C PHE A 32 6.92 2.74 7.15
N ASN A 33 7.37 2.07 8.20
CA ASN A 33 6.70 2.10 9.50
C ASN A 33 7.13 3.34 10.32
N SER A 34 6.46 3.59 11.44
CA SER A 34 6.71 4.75 12.31
C SER A 34 8.15 4.83 12.84
N TYR A 35 8.75 3.68 13.16
CA TYR A 35 10.12 3.58 13.64
C TYR A 35 11.13 4.00 12.56
N GLN A 36 10.95 3.50 11.34
CA GLN A 36 11.77 3.87 10.18
C GLN A 36 11.62 5.35 9.84
N GLU A 37 10.40 5.90 9.86
CA GLU A 37 10.16 7.33 9.67
C GLU A 37 10.91 8.18 10.70
N SER A 38 10.90 7.77 11.97
CA SER A 38 11.65 8.45 13.05
C SER A 38 13.16 8.41 12.81
N ASN A 39 13.69 7.23 12.45
CA ASN A 39 15.12 7.07 12.16
C ASN A 39 15.57 7.89 10.95
N ILE A 40 14.77 7.98 9.89
CA ILE A 40 15.03 8.85 8.73
C ILE A 40 15.11 10.31 9.16
N LYS A 41 14.15 10.78 9.96
CA LYS A 41 14.13 12.16 10.50
C LYS A 41 15.37 12.44 11.35
N ASN A 42 15.76 11.50 12.21
CA ASN A 42 16.95 11.64 13.05
C ASN A 42 18.24 11.62 12.24
N ALA A 43 18.36 10.77 11.21
CA ALA A 43 19.50 10.76 10.30
C ALA A 43 19.70 12.13 9.63
N ARG A 44 18.61 12.75 9.16
CA ARG A 44 18.66 14.12 8.63
C ARG A 44 19.12 15.14 9.67
N LYS A 45 18.62 15.06 10.91
CA LYS A 45 19.06 15.96 12.00
C LYS A 45 20.54 15.80 12.36
N ARG A 46 21.11 14.60 12.22
CA ARG A 46 22.55 14.34 12.41
C ARG A 46 23.42 14.82 11.24
N GLY A 47 22.82 15.28 10.14
CA GLY A 47 23.54 15.73 8.95
C GLY A 47 23.83 14.64 7.91
N ASP A 48 23.23 13.45 8.03
CA ASP A 48 23.41 12.41 7.00
C ASP A 48 22.86 12.90 5.65
N SER A 49 23.62 12.67 4.57
CA SER A 49 23.23 13.09 3.22
C SER A 49 21.99 12.34 2.72
N TYR A 50 21.20 12.99 1.86
CA TYR A 50 20.03 12.35 1.25
C TYR A 50 20.41 11.07 0.51
N LYS A 51 21.52 11.07 -0.22
CA LYS A 51 22.04 9.89 -0.94
C LYS A 51 22.31 8.72 0.01
N LYS A 52 22.95 8.98 1.16
CA LYS A 52 23.23 7.95 2.18
C LYS A 52 21.93 7.37 2.74
N ILE A 53 21.00 8.22 3.15
CA ILE A 53 19.71 7.78 3.72
C ILE A 53 18.91 7.00 2.69
N ALA A 54 18.79 7.49 1.45
CA ALA A 54 18.06 6.80 0.39
C ALA A 54 18.69 5.43 0.07
N THR A 55 20.01 5.32 0.07
CA THR A 55 20.70 4.03 -0.10
C THR A 55 20.38 3.06 1.05
N THR A 56 20.44 3.51 2.31
CA THR A 56 20.11 2.68 3.48
C THR A 56 18.69 2.12 3.44
N TYR A 57 17.73 2.89 2.92
CA TYR A 57 16.32 2.50 2.86
C TYR A 57 15.87 1.96 1.48
N ASN A 58 16.84 1.62 0.61
CA ASN A 58 16.60 1.12 -0.74
C ASN A 58 15.58 1.98 -1.51
N CYS A 59 15.87 3.28 -1.57
CA CYS A 59 15.13 4.29 -2.31
C CYS A 59 15.96 4.81 -3.48
N SER A 60 15.27 5.39 -4.47
CA SER A 60 15.93 6.10 -5.57
C SER A 60 16.84 7.20 -5.03
N VAL A 61 18.05 7.26 -5.58
CA VAL A 61 19.09 8.26 -5.30
C VAL A 61 19.31 9.21 -6.48
N SER A 62 18.58 8.99 -7.57
CA SER A 62 18.60 9.80 -8.79
C SER A 62 18.02 11.19 -8.58
#